data_AF-A0A959G1W7-F1
#
_entry.id   AF-A0A959G1W7-F1
#
_cell.length_a   1.000
_cell.length_b   1.000
_cell.length_c   1.000
_cell.angle_alpha   90.00
_cell.angle_beta   90.00
_cell.angle_gamma   90.00
#
_symmetry.space_group_name_H-M   'P 1'
#
loop_
_entity.id
_entity.type
_entity.pdbx_description
1 polymer ?
#
loop_
_entity_poly.entity_id
_entity_poly.type
_entity_poly.pdbx_seq_one_letter_code
_entity_poly.pdbx_strand_id
1 'polypeptide(L)'
;EILKKGDKLLVRGEDTTLRRPMEVPMDMVILSVGMEPSSGTREMANIFGCHQNKYGFIETVGGPMNTVTTTVPGVFAAGACTGPADLEDTVSMAGAAVMKSIAAVRQHANVPA
;
A
#
# COMPACT_ATOMS: atom_id res chain seq x y z
N GLU A 1 -13.65 -9.31 -19.59
CA GLU A 1 -12.42 -9.57 -20.37
C GLU A 1 -12.30 -8.57 -21.52
N ILE A 2 -11.09 -8.43 -22.09
CA ILE A 2 -10.81 -7.54 -23.23
C ILE A 2 -10.31 -8.40 -24.38
N LEU A 3 -10.97 -8.33 -25.53
CA LEU A 3 -10.66 -9.09 -26.73
C LEU A 3 -10.31 -8.15 -27.88
N LYS A 4 -9.44 -8.57 -28.81
CA LYS A 4 -9.22 -7.83 -30.06
C LYS A 4 -10.29 -8.22 -31.09
N LYS A 5 -10.95 -7.25 -31.72
CA LYS A 5 -11.96 -7.48 -32.77
C LYS A 5 -11.73 -6.52 -33.94
N GLY A 6 -11.03 -7.02 -34.96
CA GLY A 6 -10.56 -6.18 -36.08
C GLY A 6 -9.61 -5.11 -35.56
N ASP A 7 -9.92 -3.85 -35.87
CA ASP A 7 -9.14 -2.67 -35.47
C ASP A 7 -9.56 -2.09 -34.11
N LYS A 8 -10.58 -2.67 -33.45
CA LYS A 8 -11.07 -2.22 -32.13
C LYS A 8 -10.79 -3.26 -31.04
N LEU A 9 -10.89 -2.80 -29.79
CA LEU A 9 -10.98 -3.66 -28.61
C LEU A 9 -12.46 -3.90 -28.29
N LEU A 10 -12.79 -5.11 -27.83
CA LEU A 10 -14.10 -5.47 -27.36
C LEU A 10 -14.03 -5.73 -25.85
N VAL A 11 -14.70 -4.88 -25.07
CA VAL A 11 -14.86 -5.09 -23.63
C VAL A 11 -16.08 -5.96 -23.42
N ARG A 12 -15.88 -7.16 -22.88
CA ARG A 12 -16.96 -8.06 -22.49
C ARG A 12 -17.08 -8.11 -20.98
N GLY A 13 -18.31 -7.95 -20.48
CA GLY A 13 -18.61 -8.03 -19.06
C GLY A 13 -20.09 -8.29 -18.82
N GLU A 14 -20.52 -8.07 -17.59
CA GLU A 14 -21.92 -8.09 -17.20
C GLU A 14 -22.31 -6.68 -16.75
N ASP A 15 -23.42 -6.18 -17.28
CA ASP A 15 -24.11 -5.06 -16.65
C ASP A 15 -24.89 -5.62 -15.47
N THR A 16 -24.33 -5.47 -14.27
CA THR A 16 -24.91 -6.00 -13.03
C THR A 16 -26.22 -5.31 -12.64
N THR A 17 -26.51 -4.12 -13.19
CA THR A 17 -27.76 -3.39 -12.93
C THR A 17 -28.92 -4.03 -13.71
N LEU A 18 -28.66 -4.39 -14.97
CA LEU A 18 -29.64 -5.02 -15.86
C LEU A 18 -29.53 -6.57 -15.90
N ARG A 19 -28.55 -7.13 -15.19
CA ARG A 19 -28.23 -8.58 -15.14
C ARG A 19 -28.14 -9.21 -16.52
N ARG A 20 -27.41 -8.56 -17.43
CA ARG A 20 -27.25 -9.04 -18.80
C ARG A 20 -25.81 -8.95 -19.26
N PRO A 21 -25.36 -9.84 -20.15
CA PRO A 21 -24.07 -9.70 -20.77
C PRO A 21 -23.99 -8.38 -21.56
N MET A 22 -22.83 -7.74 -21.50
CA MET A 22 -22.51 -6.55 -22.28
C MET A 22 -21.24 -6.78 -23.12
N GLU A 23 -21.27 -6.30 -24.35
CA GLU A 23 -20.12 -6.23 -25.24
C GLU A 23 -20.04 -4.81 -25.82
N VAL A 24 -18.94 -4.12 -25.55
CA VAL A 24 -18.77 -2.73 -25.98
C VAL A 24 -17.47 -2.57 -26.77
N PRO A 25 -17.52 -2.15 -28.04
CA PRO A 25 -16.32 -1.87 -28.82
C PRO A 25 -15.71 -0.52 -28.38
N MET A 26 -14.42 -0.52 -28.09
CA MET A 26 -13.64 0.63 -27.65
C MET A 26 -12.40 0.81 -28.52
N ASP A 27 -11.97 2.05 -28.73
CA ASP A 27 -10.71 2.36 -29.43
C ASP A 27 -9.50 2.26 -28.48
N MET A 28 -9.73 2.40 -27.17
CA MET A 28 -8.71 2.28 -26.12
C MET A 28 -9.34 1.75 -24.83
N VAL A 29 -8.58 0.96 -24.07
CA VAL A 29 -8.94 0.53 -22.71
C VAL A 29 -7.81 0.85 -21.76
N ILE A 30 -8.11 1.56 -20.67
CA ILE A 30 -7.17 1.89 -19.60
C ILE A 30 -7.41 0.92 -18.44
N LEU A 31 -6.33 0.27 -17.98
CA LEU A 31 -6.38 -0.64 -16.83
C LEU A 31 -6.00 0.12 -15.56
N SER A 32 -6.96 0.32 -14.66
CA SER A 32 -6.71 0.82 -13.31
C SER A 32 -6.16 -0.31 -12.44
N VAL A 33 -4.86 -0.59 -12.57
CA VAL A 33 -4.17 -1.65 -11.83
C VAL A 33 -4.06 -1.30 -10.34
N GLY A 34 -4.06 -2.33 -9.48
CA GLY A 34 -3.83 -2.18 -8.05
C GLY A 34 -2.36 -1.87 -7.71
N MET A 35 -2.10 -1.63 -6.43
CA MET A 35 -0.75 -1.39 -5.92
C MET A 35 -0.12 -2.71 -5.42
N GLU A 36 1.16 -2.90 -5.73
CA GLU A 36 2.01 -3.95 -5.19
C GLU A 36 3.25 -3.33 -4.52
N PRO A 37 3.88 -4.01 -3.55
CA PRO A 37 5.10 -3.48 -2.93
C PRO A 37 6.22 -3.38 -3.96
N SER A 38 6.85 -2.21 -4.03
CA SER A 38 8.01 -2.00 -4.90
C SER A 38 9.19 -2.89 -4.50
N SER A 39 10.13 -3.10 -5.43
CA SER A 39 11.40 -3.78 -5.12
C SER A 39 12.12 -3.13 -3.94
N GLY A 40 12.13 -1.79 -3.89
CA GLY A 40 12.70 -1.02 -2.78
C GLY A 40 12.01 -1.28 -1.45
N THR A 41 10.68 -1.42 -1.40
CA THR A 41 9.96 -1.79 -0.16
C THR A 41 10.46 -3.12 0.40
N ARG A 42 10.67 -4.11 -0.48
CA ARG A 42 11.16 -5.44 -0.07
C ARG A 42 12.62 -5.42 0.37
N GLU A 43 13.44 -4.66 -0.33
CA GLU A 43 14.85 -4.45 0.03
C GLU A 43 14.98 -3.77 1.40
N MET A 44 14.23 -2.69 1.63
CA MET A 44 14.23 -1.99 2.91
C MET A 44 13.73 -2.87 4.04
N ALA A 45 12.69 -3.69 3.82
CA ALA A 45 12.23 -4.65 4.82
C ALA A 45 13.36 -5.60 5.26
N ASN A 46 14.15 -6.10 4.31
CA ASN A 46 15.30 -6.96 4.61
C ASN A 46 16.42 -6.22 5.35
N ILE A 47 16.78 -5.01 4.90
CA ILE A 47 17.84 -4.20 5.51
C ILE A 47 17.52 -3.86 6.97
N PHE A 48 16.27 -3.47 7.25
CA PHE A 48 15.84 -3.09 8.59
C PHE A 48 15.35 -4.27 9.44
N GLY A 49 15.28 -5.48 8.88
CA GLY A 49 14.74 -6.67 9.55
C GLY A 49 13.24 -6.59 9.84
N CYS A 50 12.50 -5.76 9.10
CA CYS A 50 11.05 -5.64 9.25
C CYS A 50 10.33 -6.84 8.65
N HIS A 51 9.28 -7.31 9.34
CA HIS A 51 8.42 -8.34 8.79
C HIS A 51 7.60 -7.79 7.61
N GLN A 52 7.25 -8.66 6.67
CA GLN A 52 6.34 -8.35 5.59
C GLN A 52 5.01 -9.07 5.82
N ASN A 53 3.91 -8.39 5.54
CA ASN A 53 2.59 -9.02 5.57
C ASN A 53 2.44 -10.04 4.41
N LYS A 54 1.32 -10.78 4.38
CA LYS A 54 1.04 -11.78 3.34
C LYS A 54 1.03 -11.26 1.90
N TYR A 55 0.99 -9.95 1.70
CA TYR A 55 1.03 -9.31 0.38
C TYR A 55 2.43 -8.74 0.03
N GLY A 56 3.38 -8.79 0.97
CA GLY A 56 4.76 -8.33 0.77
C GLY A 56 5.03 -6.86 1.10
N PHE A 57 4.06 -6.15 1.72
CA PHE A 57 4.30 -4.81 2.27
C PHE A 57 4.88 -4.90 3.68
N ILE A 58 5.52 -3.83 4.16
CA ILE A 58 6.06 -3.77 5.53
C ILE A 58 4.91 -3.90 6.53
N GLU A 59 5.04 -4.84 7.46
CA GLU A 59 4.02 -5.13 8.47
C GLU A 59 4.08 -4.12 9.62
N THR A 60 2.90 -3.66 10.04
CA THR A 60 2.72 -2.73 11.16
C THR A 60 1.95 -3.42 12.28
N VAL A 61 2.29 -3.10 13.54
CA VAL A 61 1.93 -3.97 14.68
C VAL A 61 0.56 -3.69 15.33
N GLY A 62 -0.05 -2.52 15.12
CA GLY A 62 -1.28 -2.16 15.84
C GLY A 62 -2.49 -1.87 14.98
N GLY A 63 -2.49 -2.34 13.74
CA GLY A 63 -3.64 -2.23 12.84
C GLY A 63 -4.16 -0.79 12.73
N PRO A 64 -5.49 -0.57 12.78
CA PRO A 64 -6.07 0.78 12.66
C PRO A 64 -5.64 1.78 13.74
N MET A 65 -5.23 1.30 14.91
CA MET A 65 -4.85 2.16 16.05
C MET A 65 -3.37 2.55 16.04
N ASN A 66 -2.54 1.83 15.30
CA ASN A 66 -1.11 2.14 15.13
C ASN A 66 -0.63 1.65 13.77
N THR A 67 -0.76 2.53 12.80
CA THR A 67 -0.51 2.26 11.39
C THR A 67 0.95 2.44 10.96
N VAL A 68 1.85 2.84 11.87
CA VAL A 68 3.22 3.28 11.51
C VAL A 68 4.34 2.57 12.25
N THR A 69 4.05 1.89 13.35
CA THR A 69 5.07 1.17 14.12
C THR A 69 5.30 -0.20 13.50
N THR A 70 6.55 -0.54 13.21
CA THR A 70 6.92 -1.84 12.66
C THR A 70 7.18 -2.86 13.78
N THR A 71 7.49 -4.10 13.42
CA THR A 71 7.93 -5.13 14.37
C THR A 71 9.30 -4.86 14.99
N VAL A 72 10.08 -3.94 14.41
CA VAL A 72 11.45 -3.63 14.85
C VAL A 72 11.43 -2.35 15.70
N PRO A 73 11.83 -2.41 16.97
CA PRO A 73 11.87 -1.24 17.83
C PRO A 73 12.74 -0.11 17.24
N GLY A 74 12.20 1.11 17.21
CA GLY A 74 12.89 2.27 16.66
C GLY A 74 12.77 2.44 15.13
N VAL A 75 12.19 1.46 14.43
CA VAL A 75 11.90 1.56 12.99
C VAL A 75 10.42 1.81 12.77
N PHE A 76 10.11 2.85 11.99
CA PHE A 76 8.76 3.27 11.65
C PHE A 76 8.59 3.30 10.13
N ALA A 77 7.38 2.99 9.65
CA ALA A 77 7.04 2.97 8.24
C ALA A 77 5.81 3.85 7.97
N ALA A 78 5.76 4.49 6.80
CA ALA A 78 4.67 5.38 6.42
C ALA A 78 4.40 5.34 4.92
N GLY A 79 3.15 5.59 4.54
CA GLY A 79 2.70 5.61 3.16
C GLY A 79 2.63 4.23 2.51
N ALA A 80 2.72 4.21 1.19
CA ALA A 80 2.42 3.02 0.38
C ALA A 80 3.35 1.80 0.61
N CYS A 81 4.43 1.95 1.39
CA CYS A 81 5.30 0.83 1.75
C CYS A 81 4.65 -0.17 2.71
N THR A 82 3.58 0.22 3.41
CA THR A 82 2.83 -0.63 4.36
C THR A 82 1.55 -1.22 3.76
N GLY A 83 1.16 -0.80 2.55
CA GLY A 83 -0.04 -1.23 1.84
C GLY A 83 -0.53 -0.17 0.87
N PRO A 84 -1.57 -0.45 0.06
CA PRO A 84 -2.19 0.58 -0.78
C PRO A 84 -2.65 1.76 0.07
N ALA A 85 -2.21 2.97 -0.29
CA ALA A 85 -2.50 4.20 0.42
C ALA A 85 -2.65 5.34 -0.57
N ASP A 86 -3.53 6.29 -0.27
CA ASP A 86 -3.63 7.53 -1.03
C ASP A 86 -2.67 8.61 -0.49
N LEU A 87 -2.77 9.82 -1.06
CA LEU A 87 -1.92 10.94 -0.67
C LEU A 87 -2.20 11.42 0.76
N GLU A 88 -3.47 11.52 1.15
CA GLU A 88 -3.87 12.06 2.46
C GLU A 88 -3.49 11.09 3.58
N ASP A 89 -3.70 9.78 3.33
CA ASP A 89 -3.23 8.70 4.20
C ASP A 89 -1.72 8.78 4.37
N THR A 90 -0.98 8.91 3.26
CA THR A 90 0.49 8.97 3.28
C THR A 90 1.01 10.15 4.12
N VAL A 91 0.43 11.33 3.95
CA VAL A 91 0.80 12.53 4.72
C VAL A 91 0.48 12.34 6.21
N SER A 92 -0.69 11.80 6.53
CA SER A 92 -1.13 11.55 7.90
C SER A 92 -0.24 10.51 8.60
N MET A 93 0.09 9.42 7.89
CA MET A 93 1.03 8.40 8.37
C MET A 93 2.42 8.97 8.59
N ALA A 94 2.93 9.81 7.68
CA ALA A 94 4.25 10.43 7.85
C ALA A 94 4.31 11.28 9.14
N GLY A 95 3.29 12.09 9.40
CA GLY A 95 3.17 12.85 10.65
C GLY A 95 3.15 11.95 11.89
N ALA A 96 2.36 10.87 11.86
CA ALA A 96 2.30 9.91 12.96
C ALA A 96 3.65 9.20 13.20
N ALA A 97 4.34 8.79 12.13
CA ALA A 97 5.66 8.15 12.22
C ALA A 97 6.70 9.09 12.84
N VAL A 98 6.71 10.38 12.46
CA VAL A 98 7.60 11.40 13.04
C VAL A 98 7.32 11.58 14.53
N MET A 99 6.05 11.71 14.94
CA MET A 99 5.69 11.86 16.36
C MET A 99 6.15 10.65 17.19
N LYS A 100 5.96 9.43 16.68
CA LYS A 100 6.42 8.20 17.34
C LYS A 100 7.95 8.14 17.43
N SER A 101 8.65 8.52 16.37
CA SER A 101 10.11 8.58 16.32
C SER A 101 10.67 9.54 17.37
N ILE A 102 10.11 10.75 17.47
CA ILE A 102 10.49 11.74 18.48
C ILE A 102 10.25 11.20 19.90
N ALA A 103 9.09 10.58 20.14
CA ALA A 103 8.79 9.98 21.43
C ALA A 103 9.79 8.88 21.82
N ALA A 104 10.16 8.02 20.86
CA ALA A 104 11.14 6.96 21.08
C ALA A 104 12.54 7.52 21.42
N VAL A 105 13.00 8.55 20.69
CA VAL A 105 14.29 9.22 20.96
C VAL A 105 14.31 9.84 22.35
N ARG A 106 13.23 10.53 22.75
CA ARG A 106 13.13 11.15 24.09
C ARG A 106 13.13 10.13 25.21
N GLN A 107 12.49 8.98 25.03
CA GLN A 107 12.49 7.90 26.01
C GLN A 107 13.91 7.33 26.20
N HIS A 108 14.67 7.14 25.13
CA HIS A 108 16.06 6.69 25.20
C HIS A 108 16.98 7.71 25.90
N ALA A 109 16.79 9.01 25.66
CA ALA A 109 17.58 10.06 26.30
C ALA A 109 17.40 10.16 27.82
N ASN A 110 16.31 9.60 28.37
CA ASN A 110 15.97 9.66 29.80
C ASN A 110 16.36 8.39 30.57
N VAL A 111 17.09 7.44 29.96
CA VAL A 111 17.62 6.27 30.67
C VAL A 111 19.01 6.63 31.24
N PRO A 112 19.20 6.68 32.58
CA PRO A 112 20.52 6.93 33.15
C PRO A 112 21.46 5.76 32.79
N ALA A 113 22.69 6.12 32.42
CA ALA A 113 23.76 5.18 32.03
C ALA A 113 24.14 4.20 33.14
#